data_AF-A0A2V8B9A8-F1
#
_entry.id   AF-A0A2V8B9A8-F1
#
_cell.length_a   1.000
_cell.length_b   1.000
_cell.length_c   1.000
_cell.angle_alpha   90.00
_cell.angle_beta   90.00
_cell.angle_gamma   90.00
#
_symmetry.space_group_name_H-M   'P 1'
#
loop_
_entity.id
_entity.type
_entity.pdbx_description
1 polymer ?
#
loop_
_entity_poly.entity_id
_entity_poly.type
_entity_poly.pdbx_seq_one_letter_code
_entity_poly.pdbx_strand_id
1 'polypeptide(L)'
;MIRRRRAREPCEQRGSSDDHRRPIPVHAYLADRSTTILEGVLLFVVHPASTGSKVDSVPPPTIVALIPARYASTRLPGKALADLDGRPMIEHVYRRVAASRILSEVIVATDDLRIATRVHDFGGKARLTRATHTTGTDRLAEVAASLDCDIVVNVQGDEPLLDPRSIDELVAPFASDRSLQITTLFRRIHDLAELSNPNVTKVVIDRAGFALYFSRSPIPYVRNPPGGWPPLYRHIGLYAYRRSALLVLAALEPTPLERAESLEQLRALEHGIRIKAVETEYESFGVDTP
;
A
#
# COMPACT_ATOMS: atom_id res chain seq x y z
N MET A 1 46.71 47.70 13.34
CA MET A 1 46.54 48.94 14.13
C MET A 1 45.92 49.97 13.19
N ILE A 2 44.67 50.38 13.44
CA ILE A 2 43.99 51.65 13.08
C ILE A 2 42.47 51.39 13.12
N ARG A 3 41.82 52.15 14.00
CA ARG A 3 40.39 52.19 14.33
C ARG A 3 39.63 53.14 13.40
N ARG A 4 38.30 52.95 13.28
CA ARG A 4 37.22 53.96 13.50
C ARG A 4 35.85 53.27 13.24
N ARG A 5 35.04 53.00 14.28
CA ARG A 5 33.88 53.78 14.82
C ARG A 5 32.75 53.97 13.79
N ARG A 6 31.64 53.22 13.93
CA ARG A 6 30.34 53.54 14.59
C ARG A 6 29.47 54.56 13.83
N ALA A 7 28.25 54.14 13.49
CA ALA A 7 27.02 54.92 13.65
C ALA A 7 25.82 53.98 13.83
N ARG A 8 25.05 54.20 14.90
CA ARG A 8 23.68 53.70 15.13
C ARG A 8 22.71 54.86 14.86
N GLU A 9 21.42 54.49 14.75
CA GLU A 9 20.17 55.26 14.94
C GLU A 9 19.47 55.83 13.68
N PRO A 10 18.13 56.07 13.71
CA PRO A 10 17.07 55.60 14.62
C PRO A 10 15.78 55.07 13.95
N CYS A 11 14.92 54.51 14.79
CA CYS A 11 13.49 54.30 14.61
C CYS A 11 12.73 55.64 14.58
N GLU A 12 11.79 55.82 13.64
CA GLU A 12 10.70 56.79 13.79
C GLU A 12 9.36 56.24 13.23
N GLN A 13 8.32 56.54 14.00
CA GLN A 13 6.91 56.20 13.84
C GLN A 13 6.16 57.23 12.98
N ARG A 14 4.98 56.84 12.45
CA ARG A 14 3.72 57.62 12.22
C ARG A 14 2.73 56.65 11.52
N GLY A 15 1.61 56.21 12.13
CA GLY A 15 0.29 56.89 12.23
C GLY A 15 -0.46 56.88 10.88
N SER A 16 -1.77 56.63 10.69
CA SER A 16 -2.99 56.57 11.52
C SER A 16 -4.19 56.12 10.62
N SER A 17 -5.34 55.80 11.26
CA SER A 17 -6.75 55.62 10.80
C SER A 17 -7.19 54.24 10.24
N ASP A 18 -8.07 53.44 10.88
CA ASP A 18 -9.54 53.57 11.21
C ASP A 18 -10.39 53.86 9.95
N ASP A 19 -11.55 53.26 9.63
CA ASP A 19 -12.60 52.49 10.34
C ASP A 19 -13.52 51.84 9.24
N HIS A 20 -14.38 50.89 9.66
CA HIS A 20 -15.70 50.49 9.09
C HIS A 20 -15.89 49.03 8.65
N ARG A 21 -16.28 48.20 9.63
CA ARG A 21 -17.21 47.08 9.47
C ARG A 21 -18.64 47.54 9.79
N ARG A 22 -19.61 47.26 8.92
CA ARG A 22 -21.03 47.06 9.33
C ARG A 22 -21.74 46.01 8.46
N PRO A 23 -22.64 45.18 9.03
CA PRO A 23 -23.37 44.11 8.34
C PRO A 23 -24.73 44.56 7.78
N ILE A 24 -25.24 43.84 6.78
CA ILE A 24 -26.52 44.10 6.08
C ILE A 24 -27.64 43.22 6.69
N PRO A 25 -28.90 43.70 6.82
CA PRO A 25 -29.90 43.15 7.72
C PRO A 25 -30.83 42.09 7.11
N VAL A 26 -31.37 41.27 8.01
CA VAL A 26 -32.42 40.27 7.82
C VAL A 26 -33.78 40.98 7.90
N HIS A 27 -34.63 40.83 6.87
CA HIS A 27 -36.02 41.25 6.93
C HIS A 27 -36.95 40.03 7.04
N ALA A 28 -37.61 39.96 8.21
CA ALA A 28 -38.79 39.17 8.45
C ALA A 28 -40.01 39.82 7.79
N TYR A 29 -40.91 39.02 7.24
CA TYR A 29 -42.28 39.45 6.93
C TYR A 29 -43.25 38.38 7.46
N LEU A 30 -44.00 38.74 8.50
CA LEU A 30 -45.21 38.08 8.94
C LEU A 30 -46.38 38.93 8.45
N ALA A 31 -47.32 38.32 7.75
CA ALA A 31 -48.67 38.85 7.59
C ALA A 31 -49.67 37.69 7.61
N ASP A 32 -50.54 37.75 8.61
CA ASP A 32 -51.71 36.91 8.88
C ASP A 32 -52.89 37.34 7.99
N ARG A 33 -53.65 36.38 7.44
CA ARG A 33 -55.14 36.26 7.50
C ARG A 33 -55.74 35.32 6.43
N SER A 34 -56.36 34.26 6.93
CA SER A 34 -57.72 33.77 6.61
C SER A 34 -58.11 33.31 5.18
N THR A 35 -58.25 31.98 5.08
CA THR A 35 -59.11 31.09 4.28
C THR A 35 -60.19 31.68 3.35
N THR A 36 -60.30 31.19 2.09
CA THR A 36 -61.47 30.47 1.51
C THR A 36 -61.21 29.98 0.06
N ILE A 37 -61.21 28.65 -0.06
CA ILE A 37 -61.48 27.68 -1.16
C ILE A 37 -61.63 28.13 -2.64
N LEU A 38 -60.95 27.42 -3.57
CA LEU A 38 -61.45 26.51 -4.64
C LEU A 38 -60.59 26.52 -5.91
N GLU A 39 -60.43 25.31 -6.47
CA GLU A 39 -59.91 24.95 -7.81
C GLU A 39 -58.40 25.02 -8.07
N GLY A 40 -57.81 23.82 -8.28
CA GLY A 40 -56.72 23.66 -9.24
C GLY A 40 -55.29 23.59 -8.72
N VAL A 41 -54.96 22.64 -7.83
CA VAL A 41 -53.58 22.13 -7.72
C VAL A 41 -53.59 20.61 -7.49
N LEU A 42 -53.08 19.87 -8.46
CA LEU A 42 -52.82 18.44 -8.37
C LEU A 42 -51.62 18.24 -7.42
N LEU A 43 -51.87 17.88 -6.16
CA LEU A 43 -50.80 17.43 -5.26
C LEU A 43 -50.34 16.04 -5.69
N PHE A 44 -49.18 15.94 -6.34
CA PHE A 44 -48.44 14.68 -6.38
C PHE A 44 -47.88 14.41 -4.99
N VAL A 45 -48.59 13.61 -4.20
CA VAL A 45 -47.99 12.94 -3.05
C VAL A 45 -47.04 11.88 -3.59
N VAL A 46 -45.76 12.25 -3.73
CA VAL A 46 -44.69 11.28 -3.98
C VAL A 46 -44.57 10.44 -2.72
N HIS A 47 -45.26 9.31 -2.69
CA HIS A 47 -44.95 8.25 -1.75
C HIS A 47 -43.50 7.85 -2.04
N PRO A 48 -42.60 7.77 -1.05
CA PRO A 48 -41.33 7.10 -1.28
C PRO A 48 -41.68 5.69 -1.73
N ALA A 49 -41.55 5.44 -3.04
CA ALA A 49 -41.55 4.10 -3.54
C ALA A 49 -40.41 3.43 -2.80
N SER A 50 -40.76 2.48 -1.94
CA SER A 50 -39.87 1.42 -1.52
C SER A 50 -39.46 0.68 -2.80
N THR A 51 -38.51 1.24 -3.52
CA THR A 51 -37.63 0.45 -4.36
C THR A 51 -36.74 -0.25 -3.36
N GLY A 52 -37.18 -1.43 -2.92
CA GLY A 52 -36.25 -2.47 -2.54
C GLY A 52 -35.36 -2.71 -3.76
N SER A 53 -34.34 -1.86 -3.95
CA SER A 53 -33.21 -2.25 -4.73
C SER A 53 -32.64 -3.41 -3.93
N LYS A 54 -32.80 -4.62 -4.46
CA LYS A 54 -31.73 -5.58 -4.30
C LYS A 54 -30.51 -4.83 -4.81
N VAL A 55 -29.73 -4.25 -3.89
CA VAL A 55 -28.34 -3.92 -4.19
C VAL A 55 -27.80 -5.28 -4.54
N ASP A 56 -27.64 -5.54 -5.84
CA ASP A 56 -26.98 -6.75 -6.30
C ASP A 56 -25.64 -6.76 -5.57
N SER A 57 -25.55 -7.62 -4.54
CA SER A 57 -24.36 -7.69 -3.71
C SER A 57 -23.28 -8.18 -4.63
N VAL A 58 -22.43 -7.27 -5.09
CA VAL A 58 -21.29 -7.63 -5.92
C VAL A 58 -20.55 -8.71 -5.15
N PRO A 59 -20.31 -9.89 -5.76
CA PRO A 59 -19.66 -10.98 -5.07
C PRO A 59 -18.32 -10.51 -4.50
N PRO A 60 -17.88 -11.07 -3.36
CA PRO A 60 -16.58 -10.73 -2.81
C PRO A 60 -15.49 -11.00 -3.86
N PRO A 61 -14.43 -10.17 -3.92
CA PRO A 61 -13.39 -10.32 -4.92
C PRO A 61 -12.71 -11.69 -4.78
N THR A 62 -12.39 -12.31 -5.92
CA THR A 62 -11.56 -13.52 -5.95
C THR A 62 -10.11 -13.12 -5.72
N ILE A 63 -9.50 -13.66 -4.66
CA ILE A 63 -8.15 -13.31 -4.22
C ILE A 63 -7.22 -14.51 -4.36
N VAL A 64 -6.14 -14.35 -5.10
CA VAL A 64 -5.12 -15.39 -5.26
C VAL A 64 -3.78 -14.90 -4.72
N ALA A 65 -3.11 -15.72 -3.90
CA ALA A 65 -1.75 -15.45 -3.49
C ALA A 65 -0.76 -16.13 -4.43
N LEU A 66 0.24 -15.39 -4.86
CA LEU A 66 1.35 -15.89 -5.64
C LEU A 66 2.65 -15.71 -4.86
N ILE A 67 3.45 -16.78 -4.81
CA ILE A 67 4.72 -16.82 -4.11
C ILE A 67 5.84 -16.94 -5.17
N PRO A 68 6.58 -15.87 -5.50
CA PRO A 68 7.70 -15.98 -6.43
C PRO A 68 8.87 -16.69 -5.74
N ALA A 69 9.41 -17.72 -6.41
CA ALA A 69 10.56 -18.47 -5.94
C ALA A 69 11.51 -18.73 -7.12
N ARG A 70 12.79 -18.36 -6.95
CA ARG A 70 13.84 -18.66 -7.94
C ARG A 70 14.91 -19.52 -7.28
N TYR A 71 15.53 -20.40 -8.07
CA TYR A 71 16.64 -21.20 -7.56
C TYR A 71 17.91 -20.36 -7.38
N ALA A 72 18.17 -19.45 -8.33
CA ALA A 72 19.34 -18.58 -8.34
C ALA A 72 19.18 -17.40 -7.37
N SER A 73 19.51 -17.63 -6.10
CA SER A 73 19.72 -16.58 -5.10
C SER A 73 21.22 -16.36 -4.92
N THR A 74 21.67 -15.11 -5.04
CA THR A 74 23.09 -14.74 -4.99
C THR A 74 23.67 -14.85 -3.57
N ARG A 75 22.89 -14.47 -2.55
CA ARG A 75 23.31 -14.46 -1.14
C ARG A 75 23.15 -15.81 -0.46
N LEU A 76 22.17 -16.61 -0.90
CA LEU A 76 21.87 -17.93 -0.35
C LEU A 76 21.41 -18.86 -1.48
N PRO A 77 22.32 -19.55 -2.19
CA PRO A 77 21.97 -20.43 -3.31
C PRO A 77 20.97 -21.52 -2.92
N GLY A 78 19.96 -21.78 -3.76
CA GLY A 78 18.93 -22.77 -3.44
C GLY A 78 18.01 -22.36 -2.28
N LYS A 79 18.00 -21.08 -1.89
CA LYS A 79 17.23 -20.47 -0.80
C LYS A 79 15.87 -21.14 -0.54
N ALA A 80 15.02 -21.19 -1.56
CA ALA A 80 13.66 -21.73 -1.46
C ALA A 80 13.60 -23.20 -0.99
N LEU A 81 14.66 -23.98 -1.26
CA LEU A 81 14.80 -25.37 -0.89
C LEU A 81 15.68 -25.58 0.36
N ALA A 82 16.19 -24.51 0.97
CA ALA A 82 16.95 -24.61 2.21
C ALA A 82 16.07 -25.25 3.30
N ASP A 83 16.65 -26.22 4.02
CA ASP A 83 15.95 -26.91 5.10
C ASP A 83 15.79 -25.99 6.30
N LEU A 84 14.55 -25.88 6.77
CA LEU A 84 14.18 -25.24 8.02
C LEU A 84 13.34 -26.25 8.81
N ASP A 85 13.91 -26.81 9.87
CA ASP A 85 13.22 -27.77 10.74
C ASP A 85 12.60 -28.97 9.96
N GLY A 86 13.37 -29.54 9.02
CA GLY A 86 12.98 -30.72 8.25
C GLY A 86 12.04 -30.46 7.07
N ARG A 87 11.77 -29.19 6.74
CA ARG A 87 10.97 -28.79 5.56
C ARG A 87 11.69 -27.70 4.78
N PRO A 88 11.59 -27.69 3.44
CA PRO A 88 12.16 -26.60 2.65
C PRO A 88 11.46 -25.28 2.99
N MET A 89 12.20 -24.17 2.97
CA MET A 89 11.67 -22.84 3.30
C MET A 89 10.39 -22.49 2.54
N ILE A 90 10.30 -22.84 1.25
CA ILE A 90 9.11 -22.58 0.43
C ILE A 90 7.85 -23.30 0.95
N GLU A 91 8.00 -24.45 1.62
CA GLU A 91 6.88 -25.15 2.25
C GLU A 91 6.36 -24.38 3.46
N HIS A 92 7.24 -23.80 4.29
CA HIS A 92 6.83 -22.95 5.41
C HIS A 92 6.04 -21.75 4.92
N VAL A 93 6.56 -21.03 3.92
CA VAL A 93 5.86 -19.89 3.30
C VAL A 93 4.51 -20.34 2.76
N TYR A 94 4.46 -21.39 1.94
CA TYR A 94 3.22 -21.89 1.34
C TYR A 94 2.15 -22.21 2.39
N ARG A 95 2.53 -22.92 3.45
CA ARG A 95 1.60 -23.31 4.52
C ARG A 95 1.09 -22.12 5.32
N ARG A 96 1.93 -21.12 5.60
CA ARG A 96 1.49 -19.87 6.24
C ARG A 96 0.49 -19.12 5.37
N VAL A 97 0.81 -18.93 4.09
CA VAL A 97 -0.10 -18.25 3.15
C VAL A 97 -1.43 -18.99 3.02
N ALA A 98 -1.38 -20.32 2.85
CA ALA A 98 -2.57 -21.16 2.71
C ALA A 98 -3.43 -21.24 3.98
N ALA A 99 -2.94 -20.78 5.14
CA ALA A 99 -3.73 -20.68 6.37
C ALA A 99 -4.68 -19.46 6.37
N SER A 100 -4.52 -18.52 5.43
CA SER A 100 -5.48 -17.42 5.26
C SER A 100 -6.81 -17.93 4.74
N ARG A 101 -7.92 -17.44 5.31
CA ARG A 101 -9.29 -17.89 4.99
C ARG A 101 -9.93 -17.16 3.82
N ILE A 102 -9.31 -16.07 3.38
CA ILE A 102 -9.85 -15.20 2.31
C ILE A 102 -9.25 -15.52 0.94
N LEU A 103 -8.16 -16.28 0.89
CA LEU A 103 -7.52 -16.67 -0.35
C LEU A 103 -8.29 -17.82 -1.01
N SER A 104 -8.62 -17.63 -2.28
CA SER A 104 -9.22 -18.68 -3.11
C SER A 104 -8.16 -19.70 -3.55
N GLU A 105 -6.91 -19.26 -3.72
CA GLU A 105 -5.82 -20.12 -4.16
C GLU A 105 -4.44 -19.58 -3.75
N VAL A 106 -3.48 -20.49 -3.57
CA VAL A 106 -2.06 -20.18 -3.36
C VAL A 106 -1.22 -20.93 -4.38
N ILE A 107 -0.39 -20.21 -5.13
CA ILE A 107 0.44 -20.75 -6.22
C ILE A 107 1.88 -20.29 -6.06
N VAL A 108 2.83 -21.22 -6.10
CA VAL A 108 4.26 -20.90 -6.23
C VAL A 108 4.59 -20.65 -7.69
N ALA A 109 5.10 -19.45 -8.00
CA ALA A 109 5.58 -19.09 -9.33
C ALA A 109 7.10 -19.27 -9.37
N THR A 110 7.60 -20.24 -10.14
CA THR A 110 9.03 -20.60 -10.15
C THR A 110 9.56 -20.83 -11.56
N ASP A 111 10.85 -20.62 -11.80
CA ASP A 111 11.53 -21.00 -13.05
C ASP A 111 12.22 -22.37 -12.97
N ASP A 112 12.23 -22.99 -11.80
CA ASP A 112 13.00 -24.19 -11.52
C ASP A 112 12.11 -25.40 -11.23
N LEU A 113 12.34 -26.48 -11.99
CA LEU A 113 11.63 -27.74 -11.84
C LEU A 113 11.81 -28.38 -10.47
N ARG A 114 12.97 -28.23 -9.81
CA ARG A 114 13.21 -28.82 -8.48
C ARG A 114 12.31 -28.16 -7.43
N ILE A 115 12.13 -26.84 -7.54
CA ILE A 115 11.19 -26.10 -6.67
C ILE A 115 9.76 -26.55 -6.97
N ALA A 116 9.35 -26.60 -8.25
CA ALA A 116 8.00 -27.02 -8.61
C ALA A 116 7.68 -28.45 -8.14
N THR A 117 8.59 -29.41 -8.35
CA THR A 117 8.46 -30.79 -7.87
C THR A 117 8.29 -30.82 -6.36
N ARG A 118 9.16 -30.13 -5.62
CA ARG A 118 9.07 -30.11 -4.15
C ARG A 118 7.75 -29.51 -3.65
N VAL A 119 7.25 -28.48 -4.33
CA VAL A 119 5.94 -27.89 -4.01
C VAL A 119 4.81 -28.90 -4.22
N HIS A 120 4.86 -29.67 -5.30
CA HIS A 120 3.88 -30.73 -5.55
C HIS A 120 3.99 -31.88 -4.55
N ASP A 121 5.20 -32.25 -4.12
CA ASP A 121 5.44 -33.34 -3.16
C ASP A 121 4.72 -33.10 -1.81
N PHE A 122 4.64 -31.84 -1.35
CA PHE A 122 3.91 -31.48 -0.13
C PHE A 122 2.43 -31.11 -0.36
N GLY A 123 1.92 -31.30 -1.58
CA GLY A 123 0.52 -31.06 -1.97
C GLY A 123 0.22 -29.61 -2.37
N GLY A 124 1.24 -28.78 -2.57
CA GLY A 124 1.08 -27.41 -3.04
C GLY A 124 0.89 -27.29 -4.55
N LYS A 125 0.48 -26.09 -4.98
CA LYS A 125 0.37 -25.73 -6.40
C LYS A 125 1.57 -24.91 -6.83
N ALA A 126 2.18 -25.28 -7.95
CA ALA A 126 3.25 -24.53 -8.59
C ALA A 126 2.93 -24.29 -10.07
N ARG A 127 3.46 -23.17 -10.59
CA ARG A 127 3.46 -22.84 -12.01
C ARG A 127 4.89 -22.50 -12.42
N LEU A 128 5.33 -23.14 -13.50
CA LEU A 128 6.58 -22.76 -14.14
C LEU A 128 6.40 -21.41 -14.82
N THR A 129 7.44 -20.59 -14.72
CA THR A 129 7.53 -19.26 -15.31
C THR A 129 8.82 -19.13 -16.10
N ARG A 130 8.89 -18.15 -17.01
CA ARG A 130 10.13 -17.88 -17.75
C ARG A 130 11.31 -17.57 -16.80
N ALA A 131 12.47 -18.15 -17.09
CA ALA A 131 13.71 -17.89 -16.35
C ALA A 131 14.31 -16.50 -16.62
N THR A 132 13.80 -15.78 -17.63
CA THR A 132 14.28 -14.45 -18.03
C THR A 132 13.70 -13.30 -17.21
N HIS A 133 12.76 -13.58 -16.30
CA HIS A 133 12.19 -12.55 -15.41
C HIS A 133 13.25 -12.03 -14.45
N THR A 134 13.42 -10.72 -14.44
CA THR A 134 14.40 -10.03 -13.60
C THR A 134 13.85 -9.71 -12.22
N THR A 135 12.54 -9.52 -12.10
CA THR A 135 11.86 -9.09 -10.87
C THR A 135 10.83 -10.10 -10.37
N GLY A 136 10.42 -9.95 -9.10
CA GLY A 136 9.31 -10.73 -8.55
C GLY A 136 7.99 -10.38 -9.23
N THR A 137 7.76 -9.08 -9.44
CA THR A 137 6.53 -8.56 -10.06
C THR A 137 6.28 -9.11 -11.46
N ASP A 138 7.31 -9.17 -12.33
CA ASP A 138 7.17 -9.67 -13.70
C ASP A 138 6.80 -11.16 -13.74
N ARG A 139 7.41 -11.94 -12.82
CA ARG A 139 7.11 -13.36 -12.64
C ARG A 139 5.66 -13.58 -12.21
N LEU A 140 5.17 -12.75 -11.30
CA LEU A 140 3.79 -12.83 -10.86
C LEU A 140 2.82 -12.46 -11.97
N ALA A 141 3.13 -11.43 -12.76
CA ALA A 141 2.29 -11.01 -13.87
C ALA A 141 2.12 -12.11 -14.94
N GLU A 142 3.16 -12.90 -15.20
CA GLU A 142 3.04 -14.06 -16.11
C GLU A 142 1.98 -15.06 -15.64
N VAL A 143 2.02 -15.45 -14.36
CA VAL A 143 1.02 -16.37 -13.81
C VAL A 143 -0.35 -15.71 -13.79
N ALA A 144 -0.43 -14.48 -13.27
CA ALA A 144 -1.67 -13.72 -13.13
C ALA A 144 -2.38 -13.44 -14.47
N ALA A 145 -1.66 -13.34 -15.59
CA ALA A 145 -2.25 -13.15 -16.90
C ALA A 145 -3.26 -14.25 -17.25
N SER A 146 -2.99 -15.49 -16.81
CA SER A 146 -3.84 -16.66 -17.06
C SER A 146 -4.90 -16.93 -15.99
N LEU A 147 -4.88 -16.20 -14.86
CA LEU A 147 -5.81 -16.41 -13.75
C LEU A 147 -7.06 -15.55 -13.90
N ASP A 148 -8.20 -16.14 -13.57
CA ASP A 148 -9.46 -15.41 -13.38
C ASP A 148 -9.59 -14.99 -11.91
N CYS A 149 -8.97 -13.86 -11.58
CA CYS A 149 -9.00 -13.29 -10.23
C CYS A 149 -9.05 -11.76 -10.28
N ASP A 150 -9.57 -11.16 -9.20
CA ASP A 150 -9.67 -9.72 -9.04
C ASP A 150 -8.40 -9.13 -8.42
N ILE A 151 -7.88 -9.83 -7.40
CA ILE A 151 -6.76 -9.37 -6.57
C ILE A 151 -5.68 -10.46 -6.53
N VAL A 152 -4.44 -10.01 -6.74
CA VAL A 152 -3.24 -10.83 -6.58
C VAL A 152 -2.48 -10.36 -5.36
N VAL A 153 -2.23 -11.26 -4.41
CA VAL A 153 -1.35 -11.04 -3.26
C VAL A 153 0.04 -11.56 -3.60
N ASN A 154 1.05 -10.69 -3.57
CA ASN A 154 2.46 -11.04 -3.74
C ASN A 154 3.07 -11.31 -2.37
N VAL A 155 3.37 -12.58 -2.08
CA VAL A 155 4.05 -12.99 -0.85
C VAL A 155 5.47 -13.43 -1.19
N GLN A 156 6.48 -12.80 -0.61
CA GLN A 156 7.86 -13.17 -0.88
C GLN A 156 8.16 -14.62 -0.45
N GLY A 157 8.90 -15.36 -1.29
CA GLY A 157 9.26 -16.75 -1.03
C GLY A 157 10.26 -16.98 0.10
N ASP A 158 10.67 -15.92 0.80
CA ASP A 158 11.66 -15.92 1.87
C ASP A 158 11.11 -15.42 3.22
N GLU A 159 9.79 -15.35 3.37
CA GLU A 159 9.08 -14.96 4.60
C GLU A 159 8.42 -16.19 5.28
N PRO A 160 9.18 -17.17 5.79
CA PRO A 160 8.63 -18.42 6.33
C PRO A 160 7.78 -18.22 7.60
N LEU A 161 7.88 -17.03 8.23
CA LEU A 161 7.17 -16.66 9.45
C LEU A 161 5.98 -15.73 9.21
N LEU A 162 5.53 -15.56 7.96
CA LEU A 162 4.35 -14.75 7.62
C LEU A 162 3.18 -15.04 8.57
N ASP A 163 2.59 -13.96 9.10
CA ASP A 163 1.32 -14.01 9.81
C ASP A 163 0.18 -13.94 8.79
N PRO A 164 -0.70 -14.96 8.68
CA PRO A 164 -1.82 -14.94 7.74
C PRO A 164 -2.75 -13.73 7.91
N ARG A 165 -2.84 -13.16 9.12
CA ARG A 165 -3.66 -11.96 9.41
C ARG A 165 -3.19 -10.73 8.63
N SER A 166 -1.89 -10.65 8.33
CA SER A 166 -1.33 -9.57 7.53
C SER A 166 -1.90 -9.56 6.11
N ILE A 167 -2.30 -10.72 5.56
CA ILE A 167 -2.96 -10.81 4.26
C ILE A 167 -4.36 -10.18 4.35
N ASP A 168 -5.09 -10.41 5.44
CA ASP A 168 -6.42 -9.84 5.65
C ASP A 168 -6.35 -8.31 5.73
N GLU A 169 -5.40 -7.78 6.52
CA GLU A 169 -5.14 -6.33 6.65
C GLU A 169 -4.76 -5.69 5.31
N LEU A 170 -3.92 -6.38 4.55
CA LEU A 170 -3.43 -5.93 3.24
C LEU A 170 -4.57 -5.78 2.23
N VAL A 171 -5.52 -6.71 2.18
CA VAL A 171 -6.59 -6.69 1.18
C VAL A 171 -7.82 -5.90 1.60
N ALA A 172 -8.02 -5.68 2.90
CA ALA A 172 -9.20 -5.01 3.45
C ALA A 172 -9.56 -3.67 2.75
N PRO A 173 -8.60 -2.80 2.35
CA PRO A 173 -8.93 -1.56 1.66
C PRO A 173 -9.65 -1.74 0.31
N PHE A 174 -9.45 -2.86 -0.39
CA PHE A 174 -10.11 -3.09 -1.68
C PHE A 174 -11.62 -3.28 -1.59
N ALA A 175 -12.13 -3.68 -0.42
CA ALA A 175 -13.56 -3.83 -0.18
C ALA A 175 -14.27 -2.47 -0.06
N SER A 176 -13.60 -1.46 0.49
CA SER A 176 -14.16 -0.14 0.74
C SER A 176 -13.88 0.88 -0.37
N ASP A 177 -12.79 0.72 -1.11
CA ASP A 177 -12.41 1.62 -2.19
C ASP A 177 -12.02 0.87 -3.46
N ARG A 178 -12.93 0.90 -4.45
CA ARG A 178 -12.73 0.24 -5.74
C ARG A 178 -11.66 0.91 -6.62
N SER A 179 -11.32 2.17 -6.35
CA SER A 179 -10.33 2.91 -7.11
C SER A 179 -8.89 2.49 -6.78
N LEU A 180 -8.67 1.86 -5.61
CA LEU A 180 -7.36 1.39 -5.21
C LEU A 180 -6.81 0.37 -6.20
N GLN A 181 -5.55 0.54 -6.59
CA GLN A 181 -4.85 -0.35 -7.50
C GLN A 181 -3.85 -1.25 -6.77
N ILE A 182 -3.19 -0.71 -5.75
CA ILE A 182 -2.12 -1.38 -5.01
C ILE A 182 -2.26 -1.05 -3.52
N THR A 183 -2.10 -2.06 -2.67
CA THR A 183 -1.93 -1.91 -1.23
C THR A 183 -0.61 -2.54 -0.78
N THR A 184 -0.06 -2.06 0.33
CA THR A 184 1.09 -2.63 1.02
C THR A 184 0.97 -2.41 2.53
N LEU A 185 1.88 -2.99 3.31
CA LEU A 185 1.91 -2.88 4.75
C LEU A 185 3.11 -2.06 5.25
N PHE A 186 2.93 -1.44 6.42
CA PHE A 186 4.00 -0.80 7.15
C PHE A 186 3.80 -0.98 8.66
N ARG A 187 4.89 -0.88 9.42
CA ARG A 187 4.81 -0.79 10.89
C ARG A 187 5.64 0.36 11.41
N ARG A 188 5.42 0.73 12.66
CA ARG A 188 6.26 1.71 13.35
C ARG A 188 7.66 1.17 13.59
N ILE A 189 8.64 2.05 13.45
CA ILE A 189 10.00 1.82 13.90
C ILE A 189 10.11 2.33 15.33
N HIS A 190 10.43 1.43 16.25
CA HIS A 190 10.67 1.74 17.66
C HIS A 190 12.16 1.77 18.01
N ASP A 191 12.97 0.99 17.29
CA ASP A 191 14.42 0.97 17.42
C ASP A 191 15.08 1.83 16.31
N LEU A 192 15.80 2.87 16.71
CA LEU A 192 16.50 3.75 15.77
C LEU A 192 17.62 3.04 14.99
N ALA A 193 18.10 1.87 15.44
CA ALA A 193 19.03 1.06 14.64
C ALA A 193 18.38 0.55 13.35
N GLU A 194 17.05 0.36 13.32
CA GLU A 194 16.35 0.02 12.07
C GLU A 194 16.37 1.18 11.07
N LEU A 195 16.33 2.42 11.54
CA LEU A 195 16.28 3.60 10.68
C LEU A 195 17.55 3.70 9.82
N SER A 196 18.72 3.47 10.42
CA SER A 196 20.02 3.53 9.75
C SER A 196 20.37 2.29 8.93
N ASN A 197 19.64 1.17 9.10
CA ASN A 197 19.89 -0.07 8.38
C ASN A 197 19.38 0.02 6.92
N PRO A 198 20.24 -0.10 5.90
CA PRO A 198 19.83 -0.01 4.48
C PRO A 198 19.06 -1.24 3.98
N ASN A 199 19.07 -2.34 4.72
CA ASN A 199 18.22 -3.51 4.45
C ASN A 199 16.77 -3.30 4.93
N VAL A 200 16.55 -2.30 5.79
CA VAL A 200 15.22 -1.89 6.22
C VAL A 200 14.74 -0.79 5.29
N THR A 201 13.70 -1.08 4.50
CA THR A 201 13.07 -0.06 3.66
C THR A 201 12.17 0.81 4.53
N LYS A 202 12.37 2.12 4.46
CA LYS A 202 11.52 3.11 5.12
C LYS A 202 10.43 3.57 4.16
N VAL A 203 9.31 4.01 4.70
CA VAL A 203 8.21 4.61 3.94
C VAL A 203 7.75 5.90 4.62
N VAL A 204 7.46 6.92 3.81
CA VAL A 204 6.74 8.12 4.26
C VAL A 204 5.34 8.11 3.65
N ILE A 205 4.34 8.48 4.45
CA ILE A 205 2.92 8.28 4.14
C ILE A 205 2.19 9.61 4.28
N ASP A 206 1.26 9.88 3.38
CA ASP A 206 0.40 11.07 3.43
C ASP A 206 -0.74 10.93 4.45
N ARG A 207 -1.52 12.00 4.62
CA ARG A 207 -2.64 12.03 5.56
C ARG A 207 -3.84 11.16 5.13
N ALA A 208 -3.86 10.71 3.88
CA ALA A 208 -4.87 9.81 3.34
C ALA A 208 -4.42 8.34 3.36
N GLY A 209 -3.23 8.05 3.92
CA GLY A 209 -2.69 6.70 4.02
C GLY A 209 -2.10 6.16 2.72
N PHE A 210 -1.66 7.03 1.81
CA PHE A 210 -0.90 6.62 0.62
C PHE A 210 0.59 6.84 0.83
N ALA A 211 1.41 5.91 0.33
CA ALA A 211 2.85 6.07 0.33
C ALA A 211 3.24 7.25 -0.57
N LEU A 212 4.02 8.18 -0.01
CA LEU A 212 4.63 9.28 -0.74
C LEU A 212 5.96 8.85 -1.38
N TYR A 213 6.76 8.06 -0.65
CA TYR A 213 8.05 7.57 -1.12
C TYR A 213 8.55 6.39 -0.26
N PHE A 214 9.37 5.52 -0.86
CA PHE A 214 10.08 4.44 -0.19
C PHE A 214 11.59 4.65 -0.36
N SER A 215 12.38 4.39 0.68
CA SER A 215 13.83 4.54 0.60
C SER A 215 14.59 3.60 1.53
N ARG A 216 15.77 3.18 1.11
CA ARG A 216 16.76 2.55 2.00
C ARG A 216 17.48 3.60 2.85
N SER A 217 17.46 4.87 2.46
CA SER A 217 17.97 5.97 3.27
C SER A 217 17.04 6.30 4.45
N PRO A 218 17.58 6.86 5.55
CA PRO A 218 16.76 7.38 6.65
C PRO A 218 15.79 8.47 6.17
N ILE A 219 14.48 8.23 6.27
CA ILE A 219 13.43 9.20 5.95
C ILE A 219 12.32 9.18 7.01
N PRO A 220 11.69 10.34 7.31
CA PRO A 220 12.06 11.67 6.82
C PRO A 220 13.33 12.19 7.50
N TYR A 221 14.06 13.08 6.81
CA TYR A 221 15.15 13.82 7.45
C TYR A 221 14.58 14.81 8.47
N VAL A 222 15.07 14.76 9.71
CA VAL A 222 14.61 15.63 10.80
C VAL A 222 15.60 16.77 10.99
N ARG A 223 15.32 17.93 10.37
CA ARG A 223 16.21 19.11 10.42
C ARG A 223 16.44 19.63 11.83
N ASN A 224 15.38 19.72 12.63
CA ASN A 224 15.40 20.22 14.00
C ASN A 224 14.60 19.24 14.86
N PRO A 225 15.21 18.25 15.52
CA PRO A 225 14.49 17.27 16.33
C PRO A 225 13.94 17.97 17.59
N PRO A 226 12.63 18.24 17.71
CA PRO A 226 12.08 19.03 18.80
C PRO A 226 11.84 18.14 20.03
N GLY A 227 12.89 17.47 20.49
CA GLY A 227 12.82 16.53 21.63
C GLY A 227 12.40 15.10 21.27
N GLY A 228 12.32 14.75 19.98
CA GLY A 228 12.00 13.39 19.52
C GLY A 228 11.96 13.25 18.00
N TRP A 229 11.74 12.01 17.53
CA TRP A 229 11.52 11.70 16.12
C TRP A 229 10.02 11.79 15.78
N PRO A 230 9.65 12.24 14.57
CA PRO A 230 8.29 12.01 14.08
C PRO A 230 8.01 10.50 13.97
N PRO A 231 6.75 10.08 13.71
CA PRO A 231 6.48 8.69 13.37
C PRO A 231 7.40 8.23 12.24
N LEU A 232 8.15 7.16 12.50
CA LEU A 232 9.04 6.50 11.56
C LEU A 232 8.44 5.16 11.18
N TYR A 233 8.48 4.83 9.90
CA TYR A 233 7.82 3.63 9.40
C TYR A 233 8.75 2.74 8.62
N ARG A 234 8.68 1.45 8.93
CA ARG A 234 9.26 0.37 8.15
C ARG A 234 8.21 -0.12 7.18
N HIS A 235 8.58 -0.19 5.91
CA HIS A 235 7.80 -0.88 4.90
C HIS A 235 7.97 -2.41 5.04
N ILE A 236 6.87 -3.12 4.87
CA ILE A 236 6.81 -4.59 4.87
C ILE A 236 6.53 -5.03 3.43
N GLY A 237 7.40 -5.89 2.88
CA GLY A 237 7.41 -6.31 1.47
C GLY A 237 6.27 -7.22 1.03
N LEU A 238 5.07 -7.00 1.56
CA LEU A 238 3.84 -7.67 1.20
C LEU A 238 2.96 -6.71 0.40
N TYR A 239 2.45 -7.17 -0.73
CA TYR A 239 1.66 -6.34 -1.64
C TYR A 239 0.41 -7.06 -2.11
N ALA A 240 -0.67 -6.32 -2.28
CA ALA A 240 -1.82 -6.78 -3.05
C ALA A 240 -2.10 -5.81 -4.19
N TYR A 241 -2.40 -6.36 -5.34
CA TYR A 241 -2.64 -5.63 -6.58
C TYR A 241 -4.03 -6.00 -7.07
N ARG A 242 -4.74 -5.03 -7.66
CA ARG A 242 -5.71 -5.42 -8.69
C ARG A 242 -4.95 -6.13 -9.80
N ARG A 243 -5.49 -7.25 -10.30
CA ARG A 243 -4.86 -8.02 -11.38
C ARG A 243 -4.48 -7.12 -12.56
N SER A 244 -5.37 -6.21 -12.96
CA SER A 244 -5.10 -5.24 -14.03
C SER A 244 -3.91 -4.34 -13.75
N ALA A 245 -3.75 -3.85 -12.51
CA ALA A 245 -2.64 -3.00 -12.12
C ALA A 245 -1.31 -3.75 -12.14
N LEU A 246 -1.29 -5.02 -11.69
CA LEU A 246 -0.12 -5.89 -11.77
C LEU A 246 0.34 -6.10 -13.22
N LEU A 247 -0.61 -6.39 -14.12
CA LEU A 247 -0.30 -6.59 -15.55
C LEU A 247 0.24 -5.32 -16.21
N VAL A 248 -0.32 -4.16 -15.88
CA VAL A 248 0.21 -2.86 -16.34
C VAL A 248 1.62 -2.64 -15.79
N LEU A 249 1.82 -2.81 -14.49
CA LEU A 249 3.11 -2.55 -13.83
C LEU A 249 4.25 -3.40 -14.40
N ALA A 250 3.98 -4.68 -14.69
CA ALA A 250 4.96 -5.59 -15.29
C ALA A 250 5.29 -5.28 -16.76
N ALA A 251 4.45 -4.52 -17.46
CA ALA A 251 4.72 -4.05 -18.82
C ALA A 251 5.48 -2.72 -18.86
N LEU A 252 5.64 -2.05 -17.72
CA LEU A 252 6.39 -0.80 -17.61
C LEU A 252 7.88 -1.09 -17.45
N GLU A 253 8.70 -0.31 -18.15
CA GLU A 253 10.15 -0.35 -18.01
C GLU A 253 10.58 0.06 -16.59
N PRO A 254 11.67 -0.53 -16.06
CA PRO A 254 12.21 -0.09 -14.79
C PRO A 254 12.51 1.41 -14.80
N THR A 255 12.18 2.09 -13.72
CA THR A 255 12.32 3.55 -13.63
C THR A 255 13.63 3.97 -12.93
N PRO A 256 14.08 5.23 -13.07
CA PRO A 256 15.29 5.70 -12.42
C PRO A 256 15.33 5.48 -10.89
N LEU A 257 14.26 5.76 -10.14
CA LEU A 257 14.27 5.59 -8.69
C LEU A 257 14.23 4.12 -8.29
N GLU A 258 13.45 3.29 -9.00
CA GLU A 258 13.48 1.84 -8.82
C GLU A 258 14.92 1.30 -8.93
N ARG A 259 15.66 1.66 -9.98
CA ARG A 259 17.04 1.20 -10.18
C ARG A 259 17.98 1.73 -9.10
N ALA A 260 17.82 2.99 -8.70
CA ALA A 260 18.69 3.63 -7.72
C ALA A 260 18.54 3.02 -6.33
N GLU A 261 17.30 2.75 -5.90
CA GLU A 261 17.01 2.20 -4.57
C GLU A 261 16.94 0.67 -4.58
N SER A 262 16.86 0.03 -5.75
CA SER A 262 16.55 -1.39 -5.89
C SER A 262 15.25 -1.74 -5.15
N LEU A 263 14.17 -1.03 -5.50
CA LEU A 263 12.82 -1.11 -4.92
C LEU A 263 11.76 -1.04 -6.02
N GLU A 264 11.20 -2.20 -6.41
CA GLU A 264 10.25 -2.36 -7.53
C GLU A 264 9.00 -1.46 -7.41
N GLN A 265 8.53 -1.21 -6.18
CA GLN A 265 7.34 -0.40 -5.93
C GLN A 265 7.51 1.08 -6.32
N LEU A 266 8.74 1.57 -6.48
CA LEU A 266 8.98 2.93 -6.96
C LEU A 266 8.58 3.11 -8.42
N ARG A 267 8.59 2.04 -9.23
CA ARG A 267 8.06 2.03 -10.59
C ARG A 267 6.60 2.49 -10.62
N ALA A 268 5.78 1.96 -9.70
CA ALA A 268 4.39 2.34 -9.60
C ALA A 268 4.23 3.83 -9.25
N LEU A 269 4.99 4.33 -8.26
CA LEU A 269 4.94 5.74 -7.86
C LEU A 269 5.37 6.69 -8.99
N GLU A 270 6.46 6.38 -9.70
CA GLU A 270 6.96 7.21 -10.81
C GLU A 270 5.98 7.27 -11.99
N HIS A 271 5.16 6.25 -12.18
CA HIS A 271 4.07 6.23 -13.17
C HIS A 271 2.73 6.77 -12.62
N GLY A 272 2.70 7.38 -11.44
CA GLY A 272 1.51 7.99 -10.85
C GLY A 272 0.51 6.98 -10.27
N ILE A 273 0.88 5.71 -10.14
CA ILE A 273 0.06 4.67 -9.52
C ILE A 273 0.24 4.78 -8.00
N ARG A 274 -0.79 5.29 -7.32
CA ARG A 274 -0.77 5.46 -5.86
C ARG A 274 -0.81 4.09 -5.16
N ILE A 275 -0.04 3.97 -4.08
CA ILE A 275 0.01 2.77 -3.24
C ILE A 275 -0.59 3.10 -1.88
N LYS A 276 -1.68 2.40 -1.51
CA LYS A 276 -2.28 2.51 -0.19
C LYS A 276 -1.43 1.76 0.83
N ALA A 277 -0.96 2.42 1.87
CA ALA A 277 -0.17 1.83 2.94
C ALA A 277 -1.07 1.59 4.16
N VAL A 278 -1.03 0.37 4.71
CA VAL A 278 -1.85 -0.04 5.87
C VAL A 278 -0.92 -0.37 7.04
N GLU A 279 -1.23 0.17 8.22
CA GLU A 279 -0.46 -0.09 9.44
C GLU A 279 -0.73 -1.54 9.90
N THR A 280 0.31 -2.26 10.28
CA THR A 280 0.25 -3.63 10.79
C THR A 280 1.15 -3.80 12.01
N GLU A 281 0.79 -4.74 12.88
CA GLU A 281 1.66 -5.24 13.97
C GLU A 281 2.54 -6.42 13.51
N TYR A 282 2.41 -6.87 12.26
CA TYR A 282 3.21 -7.96 11.71
C TYR A 282 4.69 -7.55 11.58
N GLU A 283 5.55 -8.34 12.19
CA GLU A 283 7.00 -8.25 12.03
C GLU A 283 7.49 -9.22 10.95
N SER A 284 8.00 -8.66 9.86
CA SER A 284 8.65 -9.41 8.77
C SER A 284 10.00 -9.95 9.22
N PHE A 285 10.24 -11.24 8.99
CA PHE A 285 11.49 -11.92 9.28
C PHE A 285 11.96 -12.68 8.04
N GLY A 286 12.30 -11.91 7.00
CA GLY A 286 12.86 -12.44 5.77
C GLY A 286 14.21 -13.11 6.04
N VAL A 287 14.37 -14.33 5.55
CA VAL A 287 15.67 -15.02 5.55
C VAL A 287 16.43 -14.51 4.35
N ASP A 288 17.64 -13.95 4.46
CA ASP A 288 18.39 -13.44 3.30
C ASP A 288 19.86 -13.90 3.24
N THR A 289 20.34 -14.43 4.36
CA THR A 289 21.70 -14.92 4.60
C THR A 289 21.63 -16.23 5.40
N PRO A 290 22.70 -17.07 5.40
CA PRO A 290 22.79 -18.26 6.23
C PRO A 290 22.63 -18.00 7.73
#